data_AF-A0A8S2DBJ0-F1
#
_entry.id   AF-A0A8S2DBJ0-F1
#
_cell.length_a   1.000
_cell.length_b   1.000
_cell.length_c   1.000
_cell.angle_alpha   90.00
_cell.angle_beta   90.00
_cell.angle_gamma   90.00
#
_symmetry.space_group_name_H-M   'P 1'
#
loop_
_entity.id
_entity.type
_entity.pdbx_description
1 polymer ?
#
loop_
_entity_poly.entity_id
_entity_poly.type
_entity_poly.pdbx_seq_one_letter_code
_entity_poly.pdbx_strand_id
1 'polypeptide(L)'
;MKILVILAVVIAVNTLNTKEEWNGDPLICELDLNPDPTPPGIQYPTFPDKAEFTLVETAHAISFNLSQFRQVMFQYFYDYSANKMIKVTNFNGIITLEYFYYNSLKTAIYSSNQFCTVKDIPVNLPSDSSSAIMIDNVYHIRPLEQFLAFTITSLNGTLIKPKYIGEDKIRGIPVDTWRTCVIDKTTYRTTKYDWSFAKPNFNMPGGQIRTSYPVQGRSRTSIMVNGSHIAEVDAVLNVFSYKPGIVEQADYFTPPKGVLCHGLVKDEDLVSLEDQGIQWPNLFSVRIGASTSKQMLWRNFHLRYNAQRKILRYDYKPIGNNLQEVVIDHETQHKYTIDRTTGACQITKNLEYDNVD
;
A
#
# COMPACT_ATOMS: atom_id res chain seq x y z
N MET A 1 10.39 -6.51 1.96
CA MET A 1 10.83 -7.64 1.10
C MET A 1 9.88 -7.92 -0.09
N LYS A 2 9.11 -6.93 -0.58
CA LYS A 2 8.44 -6.96 -1.91
C LYS A 2 9.37 -6.48 -3.05
N ILE A 3 10.56 -5.99 -2.69
CA ILE A 3 11.36 -5.09 -3.52
C ILE A 3 12.54 -5.83 -4.17
N LEU A 4 13.13 -6.86 -3.55
CA LEU A 4 14.39 -7.42 -4.07
C LEU A 4 14.26 -8.19 -5.39
N VAL A 5 13.17 -8.92 -5.61
CA VAL A 5 12.98 -9.71 -6.86
C VAL A 5 12.58 -8.80 -8.03
N ILE A 6 11.82 -7.73 -7.75
CA ILE A 6 11.37 -6.77 -8.78
C ILE A 6 12.49 -5.79 -9.15
N LEU A 7 13.31 -5.33 -8.19
CA LEU A 7 14.39 -4.36 -8.47
C LEU A 7 15.49 -4.94 -9.36
N ALA A 8 15.83 -6.23 -9.19
CA ALA A 8 16.83 -6.91 -10.02
C ALA A 8 16.38 -7.03 -11.49
N VAL A 9 15.07 -7.18 -11.72
CA VAL A 9 14.48 -7.26 -13.07
C VAL A 9 14.46 -5.88 -13.75
N VAL A 10 14.12 -4.82 -13.02
CA VAL A 10 14.06 -3.44 -13.57
C VAL A 10 15.44 -2.95 -14.06
N ILE A 11 16.53 -3.33 -13.39
CA ILE A 11 17.89 -2.92 -13.79
C ILE A 11 18.33 -3.59 -15.11
N ALA A 12 17.87 -4.82 -15.38
CA ALA A 12 18.24 -5.55 -16.60
C ALA A 12 17.46 -5.10 -17.85
N VAL A 13 16.32 -4.43 -17.69
CA VAL A 13 15.42 -4.04 -18.79
C VAL A 13 15.84 -2.73 -19.47
N ASN A 14 16.63 -1.88 -18.81
CA ASN A 14 17.00 -0.56 -19.33
C ASN A 14 18.04 -0.57 -20.48
N THR A 15 18.54 -1.72 -20.92
CA THR A 15 19.65 -1.80 -21.90
C THR A 15 19.28 -2.30 -23.29
N LEU A 16 18.02 -2.64 -23.60
CA LEU A 16 17.71 -3.27 -24.89
C LEU A 16 16.55 -2.62 -25.64
N ASN A 17 16.92 -1.61 -26.43
CA ASN A 17 16.12 -1.02 -27.50
C ASN A 17 16.03 -1.96 -28.70
N THR A 18 14.91 -2.66 -28.83
CA THR A 18 14.21 -2.83 -30.11
C THR A 18 12.71 -2.84 -29.83
N LYS A 19 12.01 -1.80 -30.32
CA LYS A 19 10.56 -1.63 -30.25
C LYS A 19 9.83 -2.68 -31.11
N GLU A 20 9.88 -3.94 -30.73
CA GLU A 20 8.76 -4.81 -31.09
C GLU A 20 7.57 -4.40 -30.22
N GLU A 21 6.39 -4.26 -30.84
CA GLU A 21 5.14 -4.03 -30.12
C GLU A 21 4.81 -5.26 -29.28
N TRP A 22 5.41 -5.34 -28.09
CA TRP A 22 5.09 -6.39 -27.15
C TRP A 22 3.61 -6.28 -26.77
N ASN A 23 2.84 -7.29 -27.15
CA ASN A 23 1.38 -7.36 -27.01
C ASN A 23 0.95 -8.34 -25.91
N GLY A 24 1.82 -8.56 -24.93
CA GLY A 24 1.59 -9.51 -23.85
C GLY A 24 2.17 -10.89 -24.13
N ASP A 25 1.95 -11.78 -23.17
CA ASP A 25 2.30 -13.18 -23.22
C ASP A 25 1.08 -14.01 -23.66
N PRO A 26 1.05 -14.51 -24.91
CA PRO A 26 -0.09 -15.23 -25.45
C PRO A 26 -0.36 -16.57 -24.71
N LEU A 27 0.64 -17.12 -23.99
CA LEU A 27 0.46 -18.35 -23.22
C LEU A 27 -0.35 -18.13 -21.94
N ILE A 28 -0.39 -16.90 -21.42
CA ILE A 28 -1.18 -16.57 -20.24
C ILE A 28 -2.61 -16.20 -20.64
N CYS A 29 -2.74 -15.22 -21.52
CA CYS A 29 -3.95 -14.90 -22.24
C CYS A 29 -3.74 -13.80 -23.29
N GLU A 30 -4.68 -13.72 -24.21
CA GLU A 30 -4.76 -12.67 -25.22
C GLU A 30 -5.82 -11.63 -24.83
N LEU A 31 -5.59 -10.39 -25.24
CA LEU A 31 -6.53 -9.30 -25.02
C LEU A 31 -7.74 -9.46 -25.96
N ASP A 32 -8.88 -9.85 -25.42
CA ASP A 32 -10.13 -9.90 -26.18
C ASP A 32 -10.76 -8.50 -26.22
N LEU A 33 -10.55 -7.79 -27.34
CA LEU A 33 -11.13 -6.45 -27.56
C LEU A 33 -12.63 -6.48 -27.84
N ASN A 34 -13.17 -7.65 -28.22
CA ASN A 34 -14.57 -7.83 -28.57
C ASN A 34 -15.14 -9.06 -27.85
N PRO A 35 -15.21 -9.02 -26.51
CA PRO A 35 -15.72 -10.15 -25.76
C PRO A 35 -17.15 -10.46 -26.20
N ASP A 36 -17.45 -11.76 -26.32
CA ASP A 36 -18.80 -12.23 -26.63
C ASP A 36 -19.82 -11.58 -25.68
N PRO A 37 -21.02 -11.23 -26.16
CA PRO A 37 -22.04 -10.64 -25.30
C PRO A 37 -22.36 -11.58 -24.13
N THR A 38 -22.58 -10.99 -22.95
CA THR A 38 -23.02 -11.74 -21.77
C THR A 38 -24.26 -12.57 -22.11
N PRO A 39 -24.28 -13.88 -21.82
CA PRO A 39 -25.44 -14.71 -22.11
C PRO A 39 -26.73 -14.15 -21.49
N PRO A 40 -27.89 -14.29 -22.15
CA PRO A 40 -29.16 -13.83 -21.60
C PRO A 40 -29.42 -14.42 -20.20
N GLY A 41 -29.80 -13.56 -19.25
CA GLY A 41 -30.10 -13.96 -17.87
C GLY A 41 -28.90 -13.94 -16.91
N ILE A 42 -27.67 -13.75 -17.40
CA ILE A 42 -26.50 -13.53 -16.54
C ILE A 42 -26.38 -12.04 -16.20
N GLN A 43 -26.39 -11.73 -14.91
CA GLN A 43 -26.27 -10.35 -14.43
C GLN A 43 -24.79 -9.96 -14.36
N TYR A 44 -24.43 -8.89 -15.07
CA TYR A 44 -23.09 -8.30 -14.96
C TYR A 44 -22.87 -7.76 -13.52
N PRO A 45 -21.71 -8.01 -12.89
CA PRO A 45 -21.43 -7.51 -11.54
C PRO A 45 -21.51 -5.98 -11.45
N THR A 46 -22.08 -5.48 -10.37
CA THR A 46 -22.18 -4.05 -10.07
C THR A 46 -21.21 -3.67 -8.97
N PHE A 47 -20.51 -2.54 -9.13
CA PHE A 47 -19.50 -2.10 -8.17
C PHE A 47 -19.94 -0.78 -7.52
N PRO A 48 -19.99 -0.70 -6.18
CA PRO A 48 -20.30 0.54 -5.48
C PRO A 48 -19.10 1.50 -5.47
N ASP A 49 -19.38 2.80 -5.31
CA ASP A 49 -18.36 3.83 -5.12
C ASP A 49 -17.62 3.69 -3.78
N LYS A 50 -18.22 3.00 -2.82
CA LYS A 50 -17.65 2.74 -1.50
C LYS A 50 -17.64 1.26 -1.20
N ALA A 51 -16.53 0.76 -0.70
CA ALA A 51 -16.42 -0.63 -0.29
C ALA A 51 -15.42 -0.81 0.85
N GLU A 52 -15.75 -1.75 1.74
CA GLU A 52 -14.86 -2.28 2.76
C GLU A 52 -14.74 -3.78 2.55
N PHE A 53 -13.52 -4.31 2.47
CA PHE A 53 -13.32 -5.75 2.33
C PHE A 53 -11.93 -6.18 2.78
N THR A 54 -11.83 -7.46 3.15
CA THR A 54 -10.57 -8.13 3.41
C THR A 54 -10.20 -9.00 2.21
N LEU A 55 -8.99 -8.85 1.71
CA LEU A 55 -8.41 -9.66 0.64
C LEU A 55 -7.27 -10.49 1.21
N VAL A 56 -7.40 -11.82 1.17
CA VAL A 56 -6.32 -12.74 1.49
C VAL A 56 -5.72 -13.24 0.19
N GLU A 57 -4.50 -12.78 -0.10
CA GLU A 57 -3.70 -13.21 -1.24
C GLU A 57 -2.83 -14.38 -0.83
N THR A 58 -2.98 -15.50 -1.52
CA THR A 58 -2.08 -16.64 -1.45
C THR A 58 -1.39 -16.76 -2.80
N ALA A 59 -0.08 -16.50 -2.86
CA ALA A 59 0.70 -16.49 -4.08
C ALA A 59 1.79 -17.55 -4.06
N HIS A 60 1.99 -18.19 -5.20
CA HIS A 60 3.10 -19.07 -5.51
C HIS A 60 3.88 -18.46 -6.68
N ALA A 61 5.10 -18.04 -6.40
CA ALA A 61 5.99 -17.47 -7.39
C ALA A 61 7.04 -18.50 -7.81
N ILE A 62 7.20 -18.67 -9.12
CA ILE A 62 8.22 -19.50 -9.74
C ILE A 62 9.13 -18.56 -10.54
N SER A 63 10.37 -18.40 -10.09
CA SER A 63 11.34 -17.50 -10.71
C SER A 63 12.72 -18.15 -10.64
N PHE A 64 13.39 -18.36 -11.77
CA PHE A 64 14.75 -18.91 -11.83
C PHE A 64 14.97 -20.15 -10.92
N ASN A 65 14.05 -21.11 -10.95
CA ASN A 65 14.04 -22.33 -10.12
C ASN A 65 13.85 -22.13 -8.60
N LEU A 66 13.48 -20.93 -8.14
CA LEU A 66 13.05 -20.69 -6.78
C LEU A 66 11.52 -20.70 -6.72
N SER A 67 11.00 -21.59 -5.87
CA SER A 67 9.58 -21.65 -5.50
C SER A 67 9.38 -20.89 -4.20
N GLN A 68 8.63 -19.80 -4.23
CA GLN A 68 8.29 -19.04 -3.03
C GLN A 68 6.78 -19.05 -2.82
N PHE A 69 6.38 -19.49 -1.62
CA PHE A 69 4.99 -19.40 -1.16
C PHE A 69 4.83 -18.18 -0.25
N ARG A 70 3.77 -17.41 -0.46
CA ARG A 70 3.47 -16.24 0.35
C ARG A 70 1.97 -16.14 0.58
N GLN A 71 1.61 -15.82 1.83
CA GLN A 71 0.25 -15.42 2.18
C GLN A 71 0.27 -14.03 2.80
N VAL A 72 -0.69 -13.19 2.42
CA VAL A 72 -0.80 -11.81 2.89
C VAL A 72 -2.27 -11.47 3.06
N MET A 73 -2.58 -10.76 4.14
CA MET A 73 -3.91 -10.20 4.34
C MET A 73 -3.87 -8.69 4.13
N PHE A 74 -4.79 -8.21 3.30
CA PHE A 74 -5.07 -6.80 3.09
C PHE A 74 -6.48 -6.49 3.57
N GLN A 75 -6.69 -5.37 4.23
CA GLN A 75 -8.00 -4.78 4.42
C GLN A 75 -8.03 -3.46 3.66
N TYR A 76 -9.04 -3.30 2.82
CA TYR A 76 -9.23 -2.10 2.03
C TYR A 76 -10.44 -1.34 2.54
N PHE A 77 -10.25 -0.04 2.72
CA PHE A 77 -11.32 0.94 2.85
C PHE A 77 -11.23 1.83 1.63
N TYR A 78 -12.20 1.71 0.75
CA TYR A 78 -12.19 2.30 -0.58
C TYR A 78 -13.37 3.28 -0.70
N ASP A 79 -13.08 4.54 -1.01
CA ASP A 79 -14.07 5.59 -1.25
C ASP A 79 -13.71 6.37 -2.52
N TYR A 80 -14.32 5.95 -3.63
CA TYR A 80 -14.17 6.61 -4.93
C TYR A 80 -14.62 8.06 -4.85
N SER A 81 -15.81 8.32 -4.29
CA SER A 81 -16.40 9.66 -4.22
C SER A 81 -15.56 10.67 -3.43
N ALA A 82 -14.85 10.21 -2.40
CA ALA A 82 -13.95 11.04 -1.60
C ALA A 82 -12.50 11.06 -2.13
N ASN A 83 -12.22 10.36 -3.23
CA ASN A 83 -10.88 10.15 -3.78
C ASN A 83 -9.88 9.63 -2.74
N LYS A 84 -10.32 8.64 -1.93
CA LYS A 84 -9.58 8.12 -0.78
C LYS A 84 -9.50 6.61 -0.79
N MET A 85 -8.34 6.09 -0.39
CA MET A 85 -8.18 4.68 -0.05
C MET A 85 -7.24 4.53 1.13
N ILE A 86 -7.59 3.58 2.01
CA ILE A 86 -6.73 3.09 3.06
C ILE A 86 -6.53 1.61 2.86
N LYS A 87 -5.28 1.18 2.98
CA LYS A 87 -4.90 -0.22 2.92
C LYS A 87 -4.19 -0.61 4.21
N VAL A 88 -4.76 -1.58 4.91
CA VAL A 88 -4.13 -2.21 6.07
C VAL A 88 -3.52 -3.52 5.61
N THR A 89 -2.20 -3.63 5.69
CA THR A 89 -1.50 -4.89 5.40
C THR A 89 -1.13 -5.56 6.72
N ASN A 90 -1.48 -6.83 6.88
CA ASN A 90 -0.95 -7.68 7.95
C ASN A 90 -0.11 -8.79 7.33
N PHE A 91 1.18 -8.79 7.67
CA PHE A 91 2.14 -9.79 7.22
C PHE A 91 2.99 -10.26 8.41
N ASN A 92 2.87 -11.55 8.76
CA ASN A 92 3.56 -12.15 9.92
C ASN A 92 3.34 -11.37 11.23
N GLY A 93 2.13 -10.86 11.46
CA GLY A 93 1.77 -10.09 12.65
C GLY A 93 2.20 -8.61 12.62
N ILE A 94 2.94 -8.19 11.60
CA ILE A 94 3.31 -6.78 11.41
C ILE A 94 2.19 -6.09 10.64
N ILE A 95 1.60 -5.06 11.26
CA ILE A 95 0.56 -4.22 10.66
C ILE A 95 1.20 -2.98 10.04
N THR A 96 0.84 -2.72 8.79
CA THR A 96 1.19 -1.50 8.05
C THR A 96 -0.08 -0.82 7.56
N LEU A 97 -0.21 0.48 7.77
CA LEU A 97 -1.30 1.33 7.28
C LEU A 97 -0.79 2.19 6.14
N GLU A 98 -1.44 2.13 4.99
CA GLU A 98 -1.11 2.93 3.82
C GLU A 98 -2.31 3.85 3.51
N TYR A 99 -2.09 5.17 3.52
CA TYR A 99 -3.08 6.19 3.18
C TYR A 99 -2.74 6.79 1.83
N PHE A 100 -3.67 6.73 0.88
CA PHE A 100 -3.47 7.19 -0.48
C PHE A 100 -4.10 8.58 -0.69
N TYR A 101 -3.27 9.54 -1.07
CA TYR A 101 -3.65 10.92 -1.36
C TYR A 101 -3.48 11.17 -2.86
N TYR A 102 -4.51 10.83 -3.63
CA TYR A 102 -4.47 10.90 -5.09
C TYR A 102 -4.29 12.32 -5.63
N ASN A 103 -4.86 13.34 -4.95
CA ASN A 103 -4.71 14.74 -5.34
C ASN A 103 -3.24 15.22 -5.34
N SER A 104 -2.40 14.69 -4.44
CA SER A 104 -0.98 15.03 -4.36
C SER A 104 -0.06 13.94 -4.94
N LEU A 105 -0.65 12.84 -5.44
CA LEU A 105 0.06 11.64 -5.88
C LEU A 105 1.02 11.08 -4.82
N LYS A 106 0.64 11.12 -3.54
CA LYS A 106 1.45 10.59 -2.45
C LYS A 106 0.73 9.49 -1.67
N THR A 107 1.48 8.48 -1.24
CA THR A 107 1.04 7.47 -0.28
C THR A 107 1.84 7.61 1.00
N ALA A 108 1.16 7.72 2.13
CA ALA A 108 1.77 7.70 3.46
C ALA A 108 1.70 6.31 4.06
N ILE A 109 2.84 5.76 4.46
CA ILE A 109 2.98 4.39 4.95
C ILE A 109 3.44 4.42 6.40
N TYR A 110 2.56 3.99 7.30
CA TYR A 110 2.81 3.87 8.73
C TYR A 110 3.04 2.41 9.12
N SER A 111 4.16 2.10 9.75
CA SER A 111 4.48 0.76 10.25
C SER A 111 4.39 0.67 11.77
N SER A 112 4.29 -0.54 12.32
CA SER A 112 4.08 -0.83 13.76
C SER A 112 5.11 -0.25 14.75
N ASN A 113 6.14 0.44 14.27
CA ASN A 113 7.11 1.19 15.06
C ASN A 113 6.96 2.72 14.91
N GLN A 114 5.81 3.17 14.42
CA GLN A 114 5.43 4.58 14.23
C GLN A 114 6.33 5.36 13.25
N PHE A 115 7.05 4.66 12.38
CA PHE A 115 7.71 5.29 11.23
C PHE A 115 6.67 5.63 10.19
N CYS A 116 6.76 6.84 9.64
CA CYS A 116 6.10 7.17 8.40
C CYS A 116 7.11 7.28 7.25
N THR A 117 6.76 6.72 6.10
CA THR A 117 7.45 6.94 4.83
C THR A 117 6.45 7.42 3.79
N VAL A 118 6.88 8.29 2.89
CA VAL A 118 6.05 8.78 1.78
C VAL A 118 6.59 8.22 0.47
N LYS A 119 5.69 7.78 -0.40
CA LYS A 119 6.01 7.33 -1.76
C LYS A 119 5.11 8.01 -2.77
N ASP A 120 5.58 8.09 -4.00
CA ASP A 120 4.75 8.54 -5.11
C ASP A 120 3.75 7.46 -5.52
N ILE A 121 2.53 7.88 -5.84
CA ILE A 121 1.52 7.04 -6.48
C ILE A 121 1.81 7.03 -7.99
N PRO A 122 2.06 5.87 -8.61
CA PRO A 122 2.23 5.81 -10.06
C PRO A 122 0.93 6.21 -10.76
N VAL A 123 1.06 6.84 -11.92
CA VAL A 123 -0.08 7.30 -12.73
C VAL A 123 -0.26 6.36 -13.92
N ASN A 124 -1.50 5.95 -14.16
CA ASN A 124 -1.93 5.13 -15.30
C ASN A 124 -1.19 3.78 -15.43
N LEU A 125 -0.70 3.21 -14.33
CA LEU A 125 -0.02 1.91 -14.33
C LEU A 125 -1.05 0.77 -14.23
N PRO A 126 -1.34 0.00 -15.30
CA PRO A 126 -2.45 -0.96 -15.29
C PRO A 126 -2.25 -2.13 -14.33
N SER A 127 -1.00 -2.51 -14.06
CA SER A 127 -0.69 -3.64 -13.18
C SER A 127 -0.68 -3.30 -11.69
N ASP A 128 -0.79 -2.00 -11.35
CA ASP A 128 -0.93 -1.51 -9.99
C ASP A 128 -2.35 -0.99 -9.76
N SER A 129 -3.14 -1.76 -9.02
CA SER A 129 -4.51 -1.39 -8.66
C SER A 129 -4.61 -0.09 -7.87
N SER A 130 -3.54 0.28 -7.16
CA SER A 130 -3.50 1.48 -6.33
C SER A 130 -3.05 2.72 -7.11
N SER A 131 -2.68 2.57 -8.39
CA SER A 131 -2.27 3.68 -9.25
C SER A 131 -3.38 4.72 -9.43
N ALA A 132 -2.97 5.97 -9.61
CA ALA A 132 -3.87 7.05 -9.97
C ALA A 132 -4.26 6.96 -11.45
N ILE A 133 -5.45 7.45 -11.78
CA ILE A 133 -5.87 7.76 -13.14
C ILE A 133 -6.15 9.25 -13.26
N MET A 134 -6.13 9.78 -14.48
CA MET A 134 -6.49 11.17 -14.73
C MET A 134 -7.92 11.24 -15.27
N ILE A 135 -8.78 12.00 -14.58
CA ILE A 135 -10.16 12.29 -15.00
C ILE A 135 -10.31 13.81 -14.98
N ASP A 136 -10.64 14.42 -16.11
CA ASP A 136 -10.85 15.87 -16.22
C ASP A 136 -9.71 16.72 -15.61
N ASN A 137 -8.46 16.35 -15.91
CA ASN A 137 -7.22 16.94 -15.35
C ASN A 137 -7.04 16.83 -13.83
N VAL A 138 -7.82 15.98 -13.15
CA VAL A 138 -7.66 15.68 -11.73
C VAL A 138 -7.21 14.22 -11.56
N TYR A 139 -6.22 14.01 -10.69
CA TYR A 139 -5.80 12.67 -10.33
C TYR A 139 -6.80 12.02 -9.39
N HIS A 140 -7.28 10.85 -9.78
CA HIS A 140 -8.33 10.14 -9.10
C HIS A 140 -7.96 8.67 -8.87
N ILE A 141 -8.51 8.07 -7.83
CA ILE A 141 -8.49 6.63 -7.66
C ILE A 141 -9.26 5.95 -8.79
N ARG A 142 -8.80 4.78 -9.23
CA ARG A 142 -9.52 3.93 -10.19
C ARG A 142 -10.88 3.50 -9.64
N PRO A 143 -11.97 3.45 -10.44
CA PRO A 143 -13.22 2.82 -10.04
C PRO A 143 -13.00 1.40 -9.53
N LEU A 144 -13.85 0.91 -8.62
CA LEU A 144 -13.61 -0.37 -7.92
C LEU A 144 -13.46 -1.55 -8.89
N GLU A 145 -14.17 -1.56 -10.02
CA GLU A 145 -14.01 -2.56 -11.09
C GLU A 145 -12.60 -2.55 -11.70
N GLN A 146 -11.98 -1.38 -11.88
CA GLN A 146 -10.61 -1.28 -12.37
C GLN A 146 -9.59 -1.54 -11.26
N PHE A 147 -9.88 -1.14 -10.02
CA PHE A 147 -9.06 -1.46 -8.86
C PHE A 147 -8.93 -2.97 -8.68
N LEU A 148 -10.02 -3.73 -8.87
CA LEU A 148 -10.00 -5.19 -8.83
C LEU A 148 -9.44 -5.82 -10.12
N ALA A 149 -9.02 -5.02 -11.11
CA ALA A 149 -8.66 -5.50 -12.43
C ALA A 149 -9.75 -6.40 -13.04
N PHE A 150 -11.01 -6.04 -12.87
CA PHE A 150 -12.15 -6.69 -13.51
C PHE A 150 -12.39 -6.12 -14.92
N THR A 151 -12.31 -4.79 -15.03
CA THR A 151 -12.27 -4.04 -16.29
C THR A 151 -10.92 -3.36 -16.45
N ILE A 152 -10.48 -3.13 -17.68
CA ILE A 152 -9.29 -2.33 -17.96
C ILE A 152 -9.53 -1.34 -19.08
N THR A 153 -8.73 -0.29 -19.13
CA THR A 153 -8.70 0.66 -20.25
C THR A 153 -7.56 0.28 -21.18
N SER A 154 -7.86 0.09 -22.47
CA SER A 154 -6.85 -0.12 -23.52
C SER A 154 -5.97 1.13 -23.69
N LEU A 155 -4.86 0.99 -24.41
CA LEU A 155 -3.99 2.13 -24.75
C LEU A 155 -4.74 3.24 -25.52
N ASN A 156 -5.79 2.87 -26.25
CA ASN A 156 -6.62 3.79 -27.03
C ASN A 156 -7.77 4.39 -26.21
N GLY A 157 -7.78 4.20 -24.89
CA GLY A 157 -8.84 4.71 -24.01
C GLY A 157 -10.12 3.87 -24.00
N THR A 158 -10.15 2.74 -24.71
CA THR A 158 -11.34 1.88 -24.79
C THR A 158 -11.47 1.02 -23.54
N LEU A 159 -12.63 1.05 -22.88
CA LEU A 159 -12.92 0.15 -21.76
C LEU A 159 -13.13 -1.27 -22.29
N ILE A 160 -12.29 -2.19 -21.85
CA ILE A 160 -12.38 -3.62 -22.14
C ILE A 160 -13.14 -4.28 -20.99
N LYS A 161 -14.26 -4.91 -21.36
CA LYS A 161 -15.10 -5.66 -20.43
C LYS A 161 -14.58 -7.09 -20.29
N PRO A 162 -14.77 -7.73 -19.14
CA PRO A 162 -14.39 -9.11 -18.95
C PRO A 162 -15.33 -10.05 -19.71
N LYS A 163 -14.79 -11.19 -20.12
CA LYS A 163 -15.52 -12.27 -20.78
C LYS A 163 -16.14 -13.20 -19.73
N TYR A 164 -17.42 -13.50 -19.84
CA TYR A 164 -18.04 -14.53 -19.01
C TYR A 164 -17.51 -15.91 -19.37
N ILE A 165 -17.06 -16.69 -18.38
CA ILE A 165 -16.46 -18.02 -18.61
C ILE A 165 -17.24 -19.18 -17.99
N GLY A 166 -18.32 -18.90 -17.25
CA GLY A 166 -19.23 -19.92 -16.73
C GLY A 166 -19.52 -19.81 -15.24
N GLU A 167 -20.27 -20.80 -14.75
CA GLU A 167 -20.68 -20.91 -13.36
C GLU A 167 -19.74 -21.84 -12.57
N ASP A 168 -19.58 -21.59 -11.28
CA ASP A 168 -18.84 -22.48 -10.37
C ASP A 168 -19.44 -22.43 -8.94
N LYS A 169 -18.84 -23.17 -8.02
CA LYS A 169 -19.15 -23.16 -6.59
C LYS A 169 -17.88 -22.99 -5.76
N ILE A 170 -17.73 -21.82 -5.14
CA ILE A 170 -16.56 -21.50 -4.31
C ILE A 170 -16.97 -21.43 -2.85
N ARG A 171 -16.37 -22.29 -2.01
CA ARG A 171 -16.68 -22.37 -0.56
C ARG A 171 -18.18 -22.57 -0.28
N GLY A 172 -18.87 -23.30 -1.15
CA GLY A 172 -20.31 -23.50 -1.03
C GLY A 172 -21.18 -22.44 -1.70
N ILE A 173 -20.61 -21.32 -2.13
CA ILE A 173 -21.31 -20.18 -2.73
C ILE A 173 -21.39 -20.39 -4.25
N PRO A 174 -22.58 -20.39 -4.87
CA PRO A 174 -22.71 -20.40 -6.32
C PRO A 174 -22.24 -19.06 -6.89
N VAL A 175 -21.40 -19.12 -7.91
CA VAL A 175 -20.74 -17.94 -8.48
C VAL A 175 -20.81 -17.93 -10.01
N ASP A 176 -20.81 -16.72 -10.55
CA ASP A 176 -20.58 -16.44 -11.97
C ASP A 176 -19.12 -15.99 -12.13
N THR A 177 -18.39 -16.60 -13.06
CA THR A 177 -16.96 -16.33 -13.26
C THR A 177 -16.71 -15.59 -14.57
N TRP A 178 -15.80 -14.63 -14.48
CA TRP A 178 -15.47 -13.68 -15.53
C TRP A 178 -13.96 -13.58 -15.67
N ARG A 179 -13.48 -13.43 -16.90
CA ARG A 179 -12.06 -13.36 -17.23
C ARG A 179 -11.69 -12.00 -17.81
N THR A 180 -10.60 -11.43 -17.32
CA THR A 180 -9.96 -10.25 -17.91
C THR A 180 -8.46 -10.49 -18.06
N CYS A 181 -7.83 -9.74 -18.97
CA CYS A 181 -6.41 -9.81 -19.26
C CYS A 181 -5.78 -8.44 -19.17
N VAL A 182 -4.77 -8.28 -18.31
CA VAL A 182 -4.05 -7.02 -18.10
C VAL A 182 -2.65 -7.16 -18.70
N ILE A 183 -2.33 -6.26 -19.62
CA ILE A 183 -1.00 -6.17 -20.24
C ILE A 183 -0.37 -4.86 -19.80
N ASP A 184 0.78 -4.94 -19.15
CA ASP A 184 1.57 -3.79 -18.72
C ASP A 184 2.90 -3.78 -19.47
N LYS A 185 2.99 -2.87 -20.45
CA LYS A 185 4.16 -2.73 -21.32
C LYS A 185 5.38 -2.15 -20.60
N THR A 186 5.17 -1.42 -19.51
CA THR A 186 6.25 -0.82 -18.72
C THR A 186 7.01 -1.89 -17.94
N THR A 187 6.31 -2.93 -17.51
CA THR A 187 6.90 -4.03 -16.71
C THR A 187 6.99 -5.35 -17.47
N TYR A 188 6.63 -5.36 -18.77
CA TYR A 188 6.51 -6.56 -19.61
C TYR A 188 5.73 -7.68 -18.93
N ARG A 189 4.66 -7.29 -18.22
CA ARG A 189 3.86 -8.16 -17.38
C ARG A 189 2.50 -8.43 -18.01
N THR A 190 2.16 -9.70 -18.17
CA THR A 190 0.82 -10.13 -18.58
C THR A 190 0.15 -10.84 -17.43
N THR A 191 -1.05 -10.42 -17.07
CA THR A 191 -1.81 -11.02 -15.98
C THR A 191 -3.22 -11.39 -16.45
N LYS A 192 -3.55 -12.66 -16.36
CA LYS A 192 -4.93 -13.14 -16.49
C LYS A 192 -5.59 -13.10 -15.12
N TYR A 193 -6.79 -12.53 -15.02
CA TYR A 193 -7.64 -12.58 -13.84
C TYR A 193 -8.93 -13.32 -14.15
N ASP A 194 -9.23 -14.34 -13.35
CA ASP A 194 -10.53 -15.00 -13.31
C ASP A 194 -11.21 -14.60 -12.00
N TRP A 195 -12.20 -13.71 -12.07
CA TRP A 195 -12.97 -13.25 -10.93
C TRP A 195 -14.33 -13.96 -10.86
N SER A 196 -14.61 -14.53 -9.70
CA SER A 196 -15.87 -15.18 -9.39
C SER A 196 -16.69 -14.32 -8.44
N PHE A 197 -17.93 -14.06 -8.81
CA PHE A 197 -18.87 -13.26 -8.03
C PHE A 197 -20.07 -14.07 -7.61
N ALA A 198 -20.53 -13.87 -6.38
CA ALA A 198 -21.69 -14.56 -5.84
C ALA A 198 -22.95 -14.24 -6.63
N LYS A 199 -23.75 -15.27 -6.93
CA LYS A 199 -25.04 -15.07 -7.59
C LYS A 199 -25.98 -14.25 -6.70
N PRO A 200 -26.77 -13.34 -7.30
CA PRO A 200 -27.81 -12.62 -6.56
C PRO A 200 -28.82 -13.61 -5.98
N ASN A 201 -29.50 -13.20 -4.93
CA ASN A 201 -30.51 -13.95 -4.19
C ASN A 201 -30.02 -15.20 -3.46
N PHE A 202 -28.72 -15.50 -3.45
CA PHE A 202 -28.16 -16.59 -2.64
C PHE A 202 -28.17 -16.24 -1.16
N ASN A 203 -28.61 -17.18 -0.31
CA ASN A 203 -28.65 -17.00 1.14
C ASN A 203 -27.30 -17.36 1.76
N MET A 204 -26.66 -16.39 2.40
CA MET A 204 -25.48 -16.60 3.24
C MET A 204 -25.85 -16.49 4.74
N PRO A 205 -25.00 -16.95 5.66
CA PRO A 205 -25.24 -16.78 7.10
C PRO A 205 -25.50 -15.32 7.54
N GLY A 206 -24.95 -14.34 6.80
CA GLY A 206 -25.18 -12.90 7.04
C GLY A 206 -26.41 -12.31 6.36
N GLY A 207 -27.23 -13.12 5.69
CA GLY A 207 -28.43 -12.69 4.96
C GLY A 207 -28.36 -12.98 3.46
N GLN A 208 -29.41 -12.58 2.75
CA GLN A 208 -29.52 -12.77 1.31
C GLN A 208 -28.65 -11.75 0.56
N ILE A 209 -27.86 -12.25 -0.38
CA ILE A 209 -27.07 -11.43 -1.29
C ILE A 209 -28.01 -10.71 -2.26
N ARG A 210 -28.10 -9.38 -2.19
CA ARG A 210 -28.97 -8.60 -3.11
C ARG A 210 -28.28 -8.27 -4.43
N THR A 211 -26.96 -8.13 -4.42
CA THR A 211 -26.14 -7.76 -5.57
C THR A 211 -24.93 -8.67 -5.67
N SER A 212 -24.37 -8.80 -6.86
CA SER A 212 -23.18 -9.60 -7.10
C SER A 212 -21.99 -9.12 -6.25
N TYR A 213 -21.38 -10.00 -5.44
CA TYR A 213 -20.23 -9.68 -4.58
C TYR A 213 -19.00 -10.47 -5.01
N PRO A 214 -17.80 -9.88 -5.01
CA PRO A 214 -16.59 -10.63 -5.33
C PRO A 214 -16.31 -11.67 -4.24
N VAL A 215 -16.07 -12.93 -4.65
CA VAL A 215 -15.83 -14.06 -3.74
C VAL A 215 -14.37 -14.51 -3.81
N GLN A 216 -13.84 -14.65 -5.01
CA GLN A 216 -12.47 -15.06 -5.26
C GLN A 216 -12.00 -14.53 -6.61
N GLY A 217 -10.76 -14.06 -6.66
CA GLY A 217 -9.99 -13.89 -7.88
C GLY A 217 -8.94 -14.98 -7.99
N ARG A 218 -8.66 -15.46 -9.19
CA ARG A 218 -7.44 -16.22 -9.50
C ARG A 218 -6.65 -15.44 -10.51
N SER A 219 -5.38 -15.21 -10.24
CA SER A 219 -4.50 -14.52 -11.17
C SER A 219 -3.34 -15.41 -11.57
N ARG A 220 -3.04 -15.42 -12.86
CA ARG A 220 -1.81 -16.01 -13.41
C ARG A 220 -1.04 -14.90 -14.11
N THR A 221 0.16 -14.63 -13.62
CA THR A 221 1.03 -13.55 -14.09
C THR A 221 2.27 -14.14 -14.73
N SER A 222 2.66 -13.63 -15.89
CA SER A 222 3.96 -13.87 -16.51
C SER A 222 4.68 -12.55 -16.74
N ILE A 223 5.99 -12.56 -16.51
CA ILE A 223 6.89 -11.46 -16.84
C ILE A 223 7.86 -11.98 -17.90
N MET A 224 7.88 -11.31 -19.05
CA MET A 224 8.75 -11.67 -20.16
C MET A 224 9.83 -10.62 -20.40
N VAL A 225 11.06 -11.04 -20.66
CA VAL A 225 12.14 -10.15 -21.10
C VAL A 225 12.80 -10.79 -22.31
N ASN A 226 12.88 -10.07 -23.43
CA ASN A 226 13.44 -10.56 -24.70
C ASN A 226 12.84 -11.91 -25.14
N GLY A 227 11.51 -12.05 -25.06
CA GLY A 227 10.79 -13.27 -25.42
C GLY A 227 11.00 -14.46 -24.47
N SER A 228 11.73 -14.27 -23.36
CA SER A 228 11.97 -15.31 -22.36
C SER A 228 11.13 -15.06 -21.09
N HIS A 229 10.51 -16.10 -20.55
CA HIS A 229 9.83 -16.04 -19.25
C HIS A 229 10.86 -15.96 -18.13
N ILE A 230 10.84 -14.86 -17.37
CA ILE A 230 11.74 -14.68 -16.24
C ILE A 230 11.08 -15.02 -14.90
N ALA A 231 9.75 -14.85 -14.82
CA ALA A 231 8.98 -15.15 -13.62
C ALA A 231 7.53 -15.45 -13.97
N GLU A 232 6.96 -16.39 -13.23
CA GLU A 232 5.54 -16.70 -13.24
C GLU A 232 5.00 -16.64 -11.81
N VAL A 233 3.81 -16.08 -11.65
CA VAL A 233 3.14 -15.99 -10.34
C VAL A 233 1.69 -16.41 -10.50
N ASP A 234 1.33 -17.49 -9.81
CA ASP A 234 -0.05 -17.88 -9.59
C ASP A 234 -0.50 -17.36 -8.23
N ALA A 235 -1.65 -16.72 -8.18
CA ALA A 235 -2.22 -16.27 -6.93
C ALA A 235 -3.73 -16.49 -6.85
N VAL A 236 -4.19 -16.78 -5.64
CA VAL A 236 -5.60 -16.84 -5.27
C VAL A 236 -5.89 -15.67 -4.33
N LEU A 237 -6.85 -14.85 -4.73
CA LEU A 237 -7.29 -13.65 -4.05
C LEU A 237 -8.65 -13.91 -3.41
N ASN A 238 -8.67 -14.34 -2.15
CA ASN A 238 -9.92 -14.62 -1.45
C ASN A 238 -10.49 -13.35 -0.82
N VAL A 239 -11.73 -13.02 -1.17
CA VAL A 239 -12.43 -11.86 -0.59
C VAL A 239 -13.28 -12.31 0.59
N PHE A 240 -13.14 -11.61 1.71
CA PHE A 240 -13.88 -11.80 2.94
C PHE A 240 -14.46 -10.48 3.43
N SER A 241 -15.51 -10.57 4.25
CA SER A 241 -16.10 -9.42 4.94
C SER A 241 -16.46 -8.25 4.00
N TYR A 242 -16.86 -8.55 2.76
CA TYR A 242 -17.21 -7.54 1.77
C TYR A 242 -18.48 -6.79 2.19
N LYS A 243 -18.39 -5.45 2.22
CA LYS A 243 -19.51 -4.56 2.49
C LYS A 243 -19.58 -3.50 1.38
N PRO A 244 -20.74 -3.32 0.71
CA PRO A 244 -20.96 -2.22 -0.22
C PRO A 244 -21.20 -0.93 0.55
N GLY A 245 -20.11 -0.34 1.04
CA GLY A 245 -20.09 0.81 1.92
C GLY A 245 -18.89 0.76 2.86
N ILE A 246 -18.66 1.85 3.57
CA ILE A 246 -17.67 1.92 4.64
C ILE A 246 -18.45 2.04 5.94
N VAL A 247 -18.22 1.13 6.88
CA VAL A 247 -18.64 1.37 8.25
C VAL A 247 -17.64 2.37 8.83
N GLU A 248 -18.07 3.60 9.09
CA GLU A 248 -17.22 4.62 9.72
C GLU A 248 -16.81 4.18 11.13
N GLN A 249 -15.74 3.41 11.21
CA GLN A 249 -14.99 3.22 12.45
C GLN A 249 -13.98 4.37 12.51
N ALA A 250 -14.13 5.24 13.50
CA ALA A 250 -13.53 6.57 13.58
C ALA A 250 -11.98 6.61 13.57
N ASP A 251 -11.30 5.47 13.67
CA ASP A 251 -9.84 5.44 13.89
C ASP A 251 -9.01 5.15 12.62
N TYR A 252 -9.55 4.47 11.59
CA TYR A 252 -8.75 4.12 10.40
C TYR A 252 -8.66 5.23 9.36
N PHE A 253 -9.60 6.17 9.35
CA PHE A 253 -9.61 7.30 8.41
C PHE A 253 -8.73 8.47 8.83
N THR A 254 -8.24 8.43 10.07
CA THR A 254 -7.36 9.46 10.60
C THR A 254 -5.97 8.86 10.73
N PRO A 255 -4.94 9.44 10.09
CA PRO A 255 -3.57 9.04 10.33
C PRO A 255 -3.23 9.02 11.84
N PRO A 256 -2.31 8.15 12.29
CA PRO A 256 -1.93 8.10 13.69
C PRO A 256 -1.57 9.48 14.24
N LYS A 257 -2.25 9.91 15.31
CA LYS A 257 -2.02 11.22 15.92
C LYS A 257 -0.56 11.37 16.34
N GLY A 258 0.01 12.54 16.10
CA GLY A 258 1.38 12.88 16.47
C GLY A 258 2.48 12.38 15.51
N VAL A 259 2.12 11.76 14.39
CA VAL A 259 3.09 11.34 13.36
C VAL A 259 2.86 12.14 12.07
N LEU A 260 3.72 13.13 11.83
CA LEU A 260 3.78 13.85 10.56
C LEU A 260 4.67 13.08 9.58
N CYS A 261 4.26 12.98 8.33
CA CYS A 261 5.09 12.40 7.28
C CYS A 261 5.69 13.52 6.43
N HIS A 262 7.01 13.60 6.42
CA HIS A 262 7.72 14.56 5.57
C HIS A 262 7.34 14.36 4.10
N GLY A 263 7.02 15.45 3.40
CA GLY A 263 6.62 15.45 1.99
C GLY A 263 5.12 15.21 1.72
N LEU A 264 4.28 15.01 2.74
CA LEU A 264 2.81 15.07 2.58
C LEU A 264 2.25 16.49 2.71
N VAL A 265 2.82 17.27 3.62
CA VAL A 265 2.48 18.66 3.87
C VAL A 265 3.65 19.49 3.35
N LYS A 266 3.36 20.61 2.67
CA LYS A 266 4.43 21.50 2.23
C LYS A 266 5.01 22.18 3.47
N ASP A 267 6.33 22.40 3.49
CA ASP A 267 6.96 23.07 4.62
C ASP A 267 6.37 24.48 4.85
N GLU A 268 5.89 25.12 3.79
CA GLU A 268 5.17 26.42 3.83
C GLU A 268 3.82 26.36 4.56
N ASP A 269 3.17 25.19 4.58
CA ASP A 269 1.90 24.99 5.31
C ASP A 269 2.14 24.66 6.80
N LEU A 270 3.40 24.39 7.18
CA LEU A 270 3.77 24.17 8.57
C LEU A 270 3.88 25.51 9.27
N VAL A 271 3.10 25.67 10.33
CA VAL A 271 3.13 26.86 11.15
C VAL A 271 4.27 26.75 12.15
N SER A 272 5.22 27.68 12.09
CA SER A 272 6.23 27.83 13.14
C SER A 272 5.54 28.18 14.45
N LEU A 273 5.81 27.41 15.51
CA LEU A 273 5.31 27.72 16.85
C LEU A 273 5.83 29.09 17.32
N GLU A 274 7.04 29.46 16.94
CA GLU A 274 7.63 30.76 17.26
C GLU A 274 6.84 31.92 16.61
N ASP A 275 6.45 31.77 15.34
CA ASP A 275 5.65 32.77 14.63
C ASP A 275 4.25 32.93 15.22
N GLN A 276 3.76 31.90 15.91
CA GLN A 276 2.50 31.96 16.68
C GLN A 276 2.67 32.54 18.09
N GLY A 277 3.86 33.04 18.42
CA GLY A 277 4.20 33.52 19.76
C GLY A 277 4.20 32.42 20.82
N ILE A 278 4.24 31.14 20.41
CA ILE A 278 4.29 30.01 21.32
C ILE A 278 5.74 29.84 21.76
N GLN A 279 6.02 30.24 22.99
CA GLN A 279 7.29 29.96 23.64
C GLN A 279 7.26 28.58 24.28
N TRP A 280 8.29 27.77 24.03
CA TRP A 280 8.48 26.52 24.74
C TRP A 280 8.71 26.81 26.24
N PRO A 281 8.04 26.09 27.16
CA PRO A 281 8.27 26.28 28.58
C PRO A 281 9.74 26.01 28.96
N ASN A 282 10.27 26.68 29.99
CA ASN A 282 11.62 26.39 30.51
C ASN A 282 11.75 24.98 31.12
N LEU A 283 10.63 24.31 31.36
CA LEU A 283 10.56 22.94 31.83
C LEU A 283 9.39 22.26 31.13
N PHE A 284 9.66 21.28 30.27
CA PHE A 284 8.60 20.56 29.58
C PHE A 284 8.92 19.07 29.42
N SER A 285 7.85 18.32 29.15
CA SER A 285 7.86 16.89 28.88
C SER A 285 6.78 16.63 27.83
N VAL A 286 7.19 16.32 26.61
CA VAL A 286 6.30 16.15 25.46
C VAL A 286 6.61 14.85 24.73
N ARG A 287 5.60 14.31 24.04
CA ARG A 287 5.78 13.20 23.10
C ARG A 287 5.66 13.77 21.69
N ILE A 288 6.74 13.69 20.94
CA ILE A 288 6.82 14.25 19.59
C ILE A 288 7.24 13.17 18.60
N GLY A 289 6.69 13.23 17.39
CA GLY A 289 7.28 12.60 16.22
C GLY A 289 8.30 13.56 15.62
N ALA A 290 9.54 13.12 15.40
CA ALA A 290 10.55 13.91 14.70
C ALA A 290 11.37 13.01 13.75
N SER A 291 11.89 13.58 12.67
CA SER A 291 12.84 12.91 11.77
C SER A 291 14.15 13.66 11.80
N THR A 292 15.26 12.94 11.98
CA THR A 292 16.59 13.52 11.87
C THR A 292 17.01 13.60 10.40
N SER A 293 17.74 14.64 10.01
CA SER A 293 18.15 14.90 8.62
C SER A 293 19.03 13.76 8.07
N LYS A 294 19.82 13.10 8.93
CA LYS A 294 20.74 12.02 8.52
C LYS A 294 20.04 10.72 8.14
N GLN A 295 18.85 10.45 8.66
CA GLN A 295 18.19 9.16 8.46
C GLN A 295 16.86 9.24 7.73
N MET A 296 16.24 10.44 7.62
CA MET A 296 14.88 10.59 7.07
C MET A 296 13.86 9.61 7.70
N LEU A 297 14.10 9.20 8.95
CA LEU A 297 13.28 8.26 9.69
C LEU A 297 12.54 8.99 10.81
N TRP A 298 11.21 9.09 10.67
CA TRP A 298 10.33 9.63 11.71
C TRP A 298 10.24 8.67 12.90
N ARG A 299 10.57 9.16 14.10
CA ARG A 299 10.53 8.39 15.35
C ARG A 299 9.72 9.15 16.38
N ASN A 300 9.06 8.42 17.27
CA ASN A 300 8.48 9.04 18.45
C ASN A 300 9.50 9.12 19.57
N PHE A 301 9.60 10.33 20.13
CA PHE A 301 10.47 10.68 21.23
C PHE A 301 9.61 11.09 22.41
N HIS A 302 9.96 10.62 23.60
CA HIS A 302 9.56 11.30 24.83
C HIS A 302 10.63 12.32 25.19
N LEU A 303 10.47 13.55 24.70
CA LEU A 303 11.38 14.66 24.92
C LEU A 303 11.08 15.33 26.27
N ARG A 304 12.12 15.55 27.06
CA ARG A 304 12.08 16.31 28.32
C ARG A 304 13.20 17.33 28.28
N TYR A 305 12.88 18.55 28.67
CA TYR A 305 13.85 19.64 28.67
C TYR A 305 13.76 20.41 29.99
N ASN A 306 14.93 20.74 30.53
CA ASN A 306 15.08 21.62 31.68
C ASN A 306 16.10 22.71 31.32
N ALA A 307 15.61 23.91 31.01
CA ALA A 307 16.43 25.05 30.62
C ALA A 307 17.38 25.51 31.72
N GLN A 308 16.93 25.48 32.98
CA GLN A 308 17.73 25.92 34.14
C GLN A 308 18.98 25.07 34.32
N ARG A 309 18.86 23.76 34.08
CA ARG A 309 19.98 22.82 34.14
C ARG A 309 20.66 22.59 32.80
N LYS A 310 20.13 23.17 31.72
CA LYS A 310 20.56 22.91 30.33
C LYS A 310 20.65 21.41 30.00
N ILE A 311 19.68 20.64 30.49
CA ILE A 311 19.59 19.19 30.24
C ILE A 311 18.45 18.93 29.26
N LEU A 312 18.78 18.21 28.19
CA LEU A 312 17.81 17.64 27.26
C LEU A 312 17.83 16.13 27.42
N ARG A 313 16.66 15.51 27.53
CA ARG A 313 16.52 14.05 27.53
C ARG A 313 15.51 13.64 26.49
N TYR A 314 15.81 12.60 25.73
CA TYR A 314 14.82 11.94 24.90
C TYR A 314 14.91 10.42 25.01
N ASP A 315 13.76 9.79 25.13
CA ASP A 315 13.65 8.34 25.06
C ASP A 315 13.20 7.95 23.65
N TYR A 316 13.86 6.98 23.02
CA TYR A 316 13.50 6.48 21.69
C TYR A 316 13.81 4.98 21.55
N LYS A 317 13.08 4.27 20.70
CA LYS A 317 13.33 2.85 20.40
C LYS A 317 14.01 2.71 19.03
N PRO A 318 15.30 2.38 18.94
CA PRO A 318 15.95 2.13 17.66
C PRO A 318 15.39 0.86 17.00
N ILE A 319 15.47 0.80 15.66
CA ILE A 319 15.02 -0.38 14.90
C ILE A 319 15.86 -1.59 15.31
N GLY A 320 15.19 -2.67 15.72
CA GLY A 320 15.85 -3.92 16.13
C GLY A 320 16.54 -3.89 17.50
N ASN A 321 16.47 -2.78 18.23
CA ASN A 321 17.15 -2.61 19.51
C ASN A 321 16.17 -2.30 20.66
N ASN A 322 16.70 -2.38 21.88
CA ASN A 322 16.03 -2.01 23.11
C ASN A 322 15.72 -0.51 23.18
N LEU A 323 14.73 -0.13 24.00
CA LEU A 323 14.42 1.26 24.28
C LEU A 323 15.67 1.96 24.85
N GLN A 324 16.10 3.02 24.18
CA GLN A 324 17.22 3.86 24.60
C GLN A 324 16.73 5.14 25.25
N GLU A 325 17.46 5.58 26.26
CA GLU A 325 17.36 6.88 26.89
C GLU A 325 18.62 7.65 26.56
N VAL A 326 18.47 8.83 25.96
CA VAL A 326 19.58 9.74 25.70
C VAL A 326 19.43 10.98 26.56
N VAL A 327 20.48 11.30 27.31
CA VAL A 327 20.57 12.52 28.11
C VAL A 327 21.73 13.34 27.58
N ILE A 328 21.45 14.56 27.18
CA ILE A 328 22.42 15.57 26.75
C ILE A 328 22.49 16.60 27.86
N ASP A 329 23.64 16.67 28.51
CA ASP A 329 23.97 17.68 29.49
C ASP A 329 24.89 18.70 28.81
N HIS A 330 24.34 19.87 28.49
CA HIS A 330 25.08 20.93 27.83
C HIS A 330 26.01 21.68 28.79
N GLU A 331 25.81 21.60 30.10
CA GLU A 331 26.70 22.21 31.08
C GLU A 331 28.01 21.42 31.18
N THR A 332 27.92 20.09 31.17
CA THR A 332 29.11 19.21 31.21
C THR A 332 29.59 18.76 29.83
N GLN A 333 28.89 19.14 28.76
CA GLN A 333 29.13 18.70 27.37
C GLN A 333 29.22 17.16 27.21
N HIS A 334 28.36 16.46 27.95
CA HIS A 334 28.27 15.01 27.92
C HIS A 334 26.96 14.53 27.29
N LYS A 335 27.05 13.46 26.50
CA LYS A 335 25.90 12.65 26.06
C LYS A 335 25.96 11.30 26.73
N TYR A 336 24.89 10.94 27.43
CA TYR A 336 24.67 9.62 28.00
C TYR A 336 23.68 8.90 27.12
N THR A 337 24.03 7.71 26.63
CA THR A 337 23.12 6.80 25.93
C THR A 337 22.95 5.56 26.77
N ILE A 338 21.76 5.35 27.30
CA ILE A 338 21.43 4.32 28.27
C ILE A 338 20.46 3.33 27.63
N ASP A 339 20.83 2.06 27.55
CA ASP A 339 19.89 0.99 27.22
C ASP A 339 19.02 0.72 28.46
N ARG A 340 17.72 1.02 28.37
CA ARG A 340 16.81 0.88 29.53
C ARG A 340 16.51 -0.56 29.92
N THR A 341 16.83 -1.53 29.06
CA THR A 341 16.62 -2.96 29.32
C THR A 341 17.80 -3.56 30.04
N THR A 342 19.02 -3.23 29.61
CA THR A 342 20.25 -3.80 30.17
C THR A 342 20.88 -2.91 31.25
N GLY A 343 20.54 -1.62 31.29
CA GLY A 343 21.19 -0.62 32.13
C GLY A 343 22.58 -0.19 31.63
N ALA A 344 23.03 -0.71 30.48
CA ALA A 344 24.30 -0.32 29.90
C ALA A 344 24.29 1.17 29.53
N CYS A 345 25.33 1.89 29.95
CA CYS A 345 25.47 3.33 29.72
C CYS A 345 26.75 3.62 28.93
N GLN A 346 26.59 4.26 27.78
CA GLN A 346 27.69 4.80 26.99
C GLN A 346 27.76 6.32 27.17
N ILE A 347 28.96 6.84 27.41
CA ILE A 347 29.20 8.28 27.59
C ILE A 347 30.03 8.78 26.41
N THR A 348 29.53 9.79 25.72
CA THR A 348 30.28 10.56 24.72
C THR A 348 30.63 11.92 25.32
N LYS A 349 31.90 12.28 25.31
CA LYS A 349 32.42 13.56 25.82
C LYS A 349 32.70 14.53 24.69
N ASN A 350 32.79 15.82 25.02
CA ASN A 350 33.10 16.91 24.10
C ASN A 350 32.08 16.99 22.96
N LEU A 351 30.80 17.12 23.32
CA LEU A 351 29.73 17.33 22.35
C LEU A 351 29.95 18.62 21.56
N GLU A 352 30.33 18.48 20.29
CA GLU A 352 30.15 19.54 19.29
C GLU A 352 28.66 19.66 18.94
N TYR A 353 28.22 20.87 18.59
CA TYR A 353 26.81 21.17 18.29
C TYR A 353 26.24 20.28 17.16
N ASP A 354 27.09 19.87 16.22
CA ASP A 354 26.74 19.02 15.07
C ASP A 354 26.57 17.52 15.42
N ASN A 355 26.86 17.12 16.66
CA ASN A 355 26.73 15.75 17.16
C ASN A 355 25.38 15.48 17.88
N VAL A 356 24.49 16.48 17.90
CA VAL A 356 23.11 16.33 18.36
C VAL A 356 22.25 16.01 17.14
N ASP A 357 21.88 14.72 17.01
CA ASP A 357 21.08 14.18 15.90
C ASP A 357 19.66 14.74 15.81
#